data_AF-A0A954D0C6-F1
#
_entry.id   AF-A0A954D0C6-F1
#
_cell.length_a   1.000
_cell.length_b   1.000
_cell.length_c   1.000
_cell.angle_alpha   90.00
_cell.angle_beta   90.00
_cell.angle_gamma   90.00
#
_symmetry.space_group_name_H-M   'P 1'
#
loop_
_entity.id
_entity.type
_entity.pdbx_description
1 polymer ?
#
loop_
_entity_poly.entity_id
_entity_poly.type
_entity_poly.pdbx_seq_one_letter_code
_entity_poly.pdbx_strand_id
1 'polypeptide(L)'
;MTRRALAFPVLLAAILPAQEFTETFPTNGKGAPTGWTAHSGKFEVLGGKLITDGAPVWSYLTKDGYKPTNCVIDVEAGYYGIPNASVQFVGAVARFAQDKDTLMGKIQENNTATADFDRGFLLERTPSGTTTLWRELNTKVPNSAILRFMVVGNRMWMQVDEDKNGRFEQTLTTTIQSTLTAGLIGVCIWGLSELDNFEYHDSVLRGADNAVPRIGTTYPMELTTTARRATPWRIVLSASNQGFAFGSRRIPVARDAFFELSLAHGSVLGLQGDTDASGKAKPGLVIPNVESLIGFTVFATAVTLDATRPEGVDNITNEIEITFSR
;
A
#
# COMPACT_ATOMS: atom_id res chain seq x y z
N MET A 1 42.92 15.90 17.22
CA MET A 1 41.46 15.96 17.47
C MET A 1 40.99 14.57 17.91
N THR A 2 40.72 14.41 19.19
CA THR A 2 40.33 13.15 19.83
C THR A 2 38.82 12.97 19.72
N ARG A 3 38.38 11.94 19.00
CA ARG A 3 36.95 11.56 18.91
C ARG A 3 36.50 11.04 20.28
N ARG A 4 35.68 11.82 20.99
CA ARG A 4 34.99 11.37 22.20
C ARG A 4 33.87 10.41 21.80
N ALA A 5 33.93 9.18 22.31
CA ALA A 5 32.80 8.26 22.25
C ALA A 5 31.68 8.79 23.15
N LEU A 6 30.53 9.14 22.56
CA LEU A 6 29.31 9.40 23.33
C LEU A 6 28.73 8.05 23.76
N ALA A 7 28.74 7.80 25.08
CA ALA A 7 27.87 6.80 25.68
C ALA A 7 26.45 7.37 25.69
N PHE A 8 25.56 6.79 24.88
CA PHE A 8 24.14 7.14 24.87
C PHE A 8 23.39 6.34 25.93
N PRO A 9 22.63 6.98 26.82
CA PRO A 9 21.70 6.26 27.69
C PRO A 9 20.63 5.59 26.83
N VAL A 10 20.44 4.29 27.03
CA VAL A 10 19.33 3.51 26.47
C VAL A 10 18.05 4.01 27.14
N LEU A 11 17.36 4.97 26.52
CA LEU A 11 15.98 5.27 26.89
C LEU A 11 15.11 4.09 26.49
N LEU A 12 14.26 3.64 27.40
CA LEU A 12 13.19 2.68 27.14
C LEU A 12 12.24 3.32 26.12
N ALA A 13 12.41 2.98 24.84
CA ALA A 13 11.56 3.48 23.77
C ALA A 13 10.13 2.98 24.03
N ALA A 14 9.18 3.90 24.13
CA ALA A 14 7.78 3.54 24.03
C ALA A 14 7.58 2.76 22.74
N ILE A 15 6.84 1.65 22.80
CA ILE A 15 6.49 0.83 21.63
C ILE A 15 5.61 1.70 20.73
N LEU A 16 6.24 2.41 19.80
CA LEU A 16 5.52 3.05 18.70
C LEU A 16 4.91 1.92 17.85
N PRO A 17 3.63 2.05 17.44
CA PRO A 17 3.00 1.04 16.60
C PRO A 17 3.85 0.79 15.35
N ALA A 18 4.01 -0.48 14.98
CA ALA A 18 4.82 -0.90 13.84
C ALA A 18 4.32 -0.20 12.57
N GLN A 19 5.21 0.51 11.89
CA GLN A 19 4.91 1.39 10.74
C GLN A 19 4.54 0.65 9.45
N GLU A 20 4.79 -0.65 9.44
CA GLU A 20 4.26 -1.61 8.48
C GLU A 20 3.64 -2.76 9.27
N PHE A 21 2.49 -3.24 8.84
CA PHE A 21 1.91 -4.47 9.39
C PHE A 21 1.19 -5.25 8.30
N THR A 22 1.21 -6.58 8.43
CA THR A 22 0.40 -7.50 7.65
C THR A 22 -0.57 -8.20 8.59
N GLU A 23 -1.85 -8.25 8.23
CA GLU A 23 -2.90 -8.99 8.91
C GLU A 23 -3.46 -10.07 7.97
N THR A 24 -3.28 -11.33 8.37
CA THR A 24 -3.75 -12.51 7.63
C THR A 24 -4.92 -13.19 8.36
N PHE A 25 -5.55 -12.48 9.30
CA PHE A 25 -6.69 -12.91 10.12
C PHE A 25 -6.62 -14.39 10.56
N PRO A 26 -5.57 -14.83 11.27
CA PRO A 26 -5.26 -16.25 11.44
C PRO A 26 -6.25 -17.01 12.36
N THR A 27 -7.11 -16.30 13.09
CA THR A 27 -7.99 -16.90 14.11
C THR A 27 -9.45 -16.68 13.75
N ASN A 28 -10.18 -17.77 13.52
CA ASN A 28 -11.63 -17.71 13.31
C ASN A 28 -12.35 -17.12 14.52
N GLY A 29 -13.40 -16.35 14.27
CA GLY A 29 -14.19 -15.77 15.34
C GLY A 29 -15.18 -14.72 14.87
N LYS A 30 -16.26 -14.54 15.64
CA LYS A 30 -17.27 -13.50 15.38
C LYS A 30 -16.87 -12.18 16.01
N GLY A 31 -17.17 -11.09 15.32
CA GLY A 31 -16.85 -9.73 15.74
C GLY A 31 -15.58 -9.20 15.08
N ALA A 32 -15.21 -7.98 15.48
CA ALA A 32 -13.98 -7.36 15.03
C ALA A 32 -12.75 -8.12 15.59
N PRO A 33 -11.72 -8.40 14.78
CA PRO A 33 -10.46 -8.94 15.26
C PRO A 33 -9.78 -8.02 16.30
N THR A 34 -8.86 -8.57 17.10
CA THR A 34 -8.17 -7.78 18.14
C THR A 34 -7.38 -6.62 17.52
N GLY A 35 -7.56 -5.41 18.05
CA GLY A 35 -6.92 -4.19 17.54
C GLY A 35 -7.56 -3.64 16.27
N TRP A 36 -8.79 -4.06 15.97
CA TRP A 36 -9.66 -3.53 14.94
C TRP A 36 -10.99 -3.09 15.55
N THR A 37 -11.57 -2.03 15.00
CA THR A 37 -12.87 -1.48 15.41
C THR A 37 -13.86 -1.53 14.26
N ALA A 38 -15.02 -2.16 14.47
CA ALA A 38 -16.14 -2.13 13.54
C ALA A 38 -16.96 -0.86 13.75
N HIS A 39 -17.05 -0.02 12.72
CA HIS A 39 -17.87 1.22 12.75
C HIS A 39 -19.27 0.97 12.21
N SER A 40 -19.41 0.00 11.31
CA SER A 40 -20.68 -0.44 10.76
C SER A 40 -20.59 -1.89 10.28
N GLY A 41 -21.73 -2.56 10.19
CA GLY A 41 -21.79 -3.97 9.78
C GLY A 41 -21.38 -4.95 10.89
N LYS A 42 -21.45 -6.24 10.59
CA LYS A 42 -20.97 -7.31 11.47
C LYS A 42 -19.90 -8.08 10.74
N PHE A 43 -18.79 -8.30 11.43
CA PHE A 43 -17.63 -9.00 10.89
C PHE A 43 -17.45 -10.36 11.52
N GLU A 44 -16.84 -11.26 10.77
CA GLU A 44 -16.38 -12.56 11.23
C GLU A 44 -15.08 -12.88 10.49
N VAL A 45 -14.18 -13.59 11.18
CA VAL A 45 -13.04 -14.24 10.54
C VAL A 45 -13.39 -15.69 10.33
N LEU A 46 -13.31 -16.14 9.08
CA LEU A 46 -13.65 -17.50 8.68
C LEU A 46 -12.64 -18.02 7.66
N GLY A 47 -11.94 -19.09 8.01
CA GLY A 47 -10.95 -19.73 7.13
C GLY A 47 -9.73 -18.85 6.85
N GLY A 48 -9.35 -17.99 7.80
CA GLY A 48 -8.25 -17.03 7.61
C GLY A 48 -8.66 -15.74 6.91
N LYS A 49 -9.95 -15.55 6.59
CA LYS A 49 -10.43 -14.40 5.83
C LYS A 49 -11.42 -13.58 6.62
N LEU A 50 -11.36 -12.26 6.45
CA LEU A 50 -12.32 -11.33 6.99
C LEU A 50 -13.56 -11.28 6.09
N ILE A 51 -14.72 -11.57 6.65
CA ILE A 51 -16.02 -11.53 5.97
C ILE A 51 -17.02 -10.66 6.75
N THR A 52 -18.18 -10.41 6.14
CA THR A 52 -19.36 -9.88 6.84
C THR A 52 -20.44 -10.94 6.99
N ASP A 53 -21.54 -10.61 7.68
CA ASP A 53 -22.72 -11.48 7.77
C ASP A 53 -23.52 -11.61 6.46
N GLY A 54 -23.02 -11.06 5.35
CA GLY A 54 -23.62 -11.12 4.02
C GLY A 54 -24.76 -10.12 3.81
N ALA A 55 -25.08 -9.29 4.81
CA ALA A 55 -26.12 -8.29 4.68
C ALA A 55 -25.73 -7.20 3.66
N PRO A 56 -26.67 -6.66 2.86
CA PRO A 56 -26.43 -5.58 1.92
C PRO A 56 -26.34 -4.24 2.66
N VAL A 57 -25.30 -4.08 3.47
CA VAL A 57 -25.02 -2.88 4.26
C VAL A 57 -23.56 -2.49 4.08
N TRP A 58 -23.29 -1.18 4.11
CA TRP A 58 -21.92 -0.67 4.14
C TRP A 58 -21.29 -1.11 5.45
N SER A 59 -20.25 -1.95 5.38
CA SER A 59 -19.52 -2.42 6.55
C SER A 59 -18.13 -1.80 6.55
N TYR A 60 -17.74 -1.19 7.67
CA TYR A 60 -16.45 -0.54 7.86
C TYR A 60 -15.73 -1.12 9.08
N LEU A 61 -14.49 -1.56 8.87
CA LEU A 61 -13.61 -2.05 9.92
C LEU A 61 -12.27 -1.32 9.81
N THR A 62 -11.82 -0.69 10.88
CA THR A 62 -10.56 0.08 10.88
C THR A 62 -9.53 -0.50 11.82
N LYS A 63 -8.25 -0.41 11.46
CA LYS A 63 -7.14 -0.77 12.35
C LYS A 63 -6.91 0.34 13.37
N ASP A 64 -6.90 -0.03 14.65
CA ASP A 64 -6.70 0.93 15.73
C ASP A 64 -5.27 1.48 15.76
N GLY A 65 -5.13 2.77 16.06
CA GLY A 65 -3.85 3.44 16.28
C GLY A 65 -3.16 3.99 15.04
N TYR A 66 -3.62 3.63 13.83
CA TYR A 66 -3.00 4.03 12.57
C TYR A 66 -3.78 5.17 11.91
N LYS A 67 -3.26 6.40 11.97
CA LYS A 67 -3.89 7.59 11.40
C LYS A 67 -2.99 8.36 10.41
N PRO A 68 -2.53 7.73 9.32
CA PRO A 68 -1.69 8.39 8.34
C PRO A 68 -2.42 9.47 7.54
N THR A 69 -1.67 10.45 7.05
CA THR A 69 -2.11 11.30 5.94
C THR A 69 -1.74 10.70 4.59
N ASN A 70 -0.56 10.08 4.49
CA ASN A 70 -0.09 9.41 3.28
C ASN A 70 0.13 7.92 3.60
N CYS A 71 -0.32 7.04 2.72
CA CYS A 71 -0.21 5.60 2.94
C CYS A 71 -0.37 4.81 1.65
N VAL A 72 0.06 3.56 1.73
CA VAL A 72 -0.36 2.47 0.84
C VAL A 72 -1.05 1.41 1.69
N ILE A 73 -2.14 0.87 1.16
CA ILE A 73 -2.86 -0.26 1.74
C ILE A 73 -3.03 -1.28 0.62
N ASP A 74 -2.49 -2.47 0.83
CA ASP A 74 -2.69 -3.61 -0.06
C ASP A 74 -3.64 -4.61 0.58
N VAL A 75 -4.56 -5.14 -0.20
CA VAL A 75 -5.55 -6.13 0.26
C VAL A 75 -5.79 -7.19 -0.81
N GLU A 76 -5.98 -8.43 -0.40
CA GLU A 76 -6.58 -9.44 -1.26
C GLU A 76 -8.09 -9.38 -1.14
N ALA A 77 -8.74 -8.90 -2.19
CA ALA A 77 -10.19 -8.75 -2.28
C ALA A 77 -10.81 -9.96 -2.99
N GLY A 78 -11.89 -10.52 -2.47
CA GLY A 78 -12.55 -11.69 -3.07
C GLY A 78 -14.04 -11.85 -2.73
N TYR A 79 -14.60 -13.01 -3.10
CA TYR A 79 -15.93 -13.48 -2.69
C TYR A 79 -15.88 -14.61 -1.68
N TYR A 80 -16.78 -14.59 -0.70
CA TYR A 80 -17.07 -15.73 0.15
C TYR A 80 -18.45 -16.31 -0.20
N GLY A 81 -18.45 -17.33 -1.08
CA GLY A 81 -19.65 -18.02 -1.54
C GLY A 81 -20.07 -17.62 -2.96
N ILE A 82 -21.28 -18.01 -3.36
CA ILE A 82 -21.86 -17.64 -4.65
C ILE A 82 -22.53 -16.27 -4.47
N PRO A 83 -22.08 -15.22 -5.19
CA PRO A 83 -22.76 -13.94 -5.17
C PRO A 83 -24.25 -14.12 -5.45
N ASN A 84 -25.08 -13.64 -4.54
CA ASN A 84 -26.49 -13.47 -4.86
C ASN A 84 -26.60 -12.30 -5.85
N ALA A 85 -27.70 -12.26 -6.61
CA ALA A 85 -27.98 -11.26 -7.64
C ALA A 85 -28.10 -9.81 -7.11
N SER A 86 -27.07 -9.28 -6.45
CA SER A 86 -27.00 -7.96 -5.84
C SER A 86 -25.58 -7.43 -5.85
N VAL A 87 -25.43 -6.12 -5.60
CA VAL A 87 -24.12 -5.46 -5.53
C VAL A 87 -23.26 -6.15 -4.48
N GLN A 88 -22.01 -6.45 -4.84
CA GLN A 88 -20.96 -6.93 -3.94
C GLN A 88 -19.75 -6.03 -4.08
N PHE A 89 -19.11 -5.65 -2.98
CA PHE A 89 -17.84 -4.94 -3.07
C PHE A 89 -16.94 -5.18 -1.87
N VAL A 90 -15.65 -5.00 -2.12
CA VAL A 90 -14.61 -5.03 -1.11
C VAL A 90 -13.48 -4.09 -1.52
N GLY A 91 -12.83 -3.48 -0.53
CA GLY A 91 -11.70 -2.60 -0.76
C GLY A 91 -11.10 -2.06 0.53
N ALA A 92 -10.18 -1.10 0.35
CA ALA A 92 -9.48 -0.43 1.43
C ALA A 92 -10.06 0.98 1.67
N VAL A 93 -9.96 1.43 2.92
CA VAL A 93 -10.28 2.80 3.32
C VAL A 93 -9.08 3.48 3.96
N ALA A 94 -8.95 4.79 3.72
CA ALA A 94 -7.93 5.64 4.32
C ALA A 94 -8.54 6.96 4.74
N ARG A 95 -7.91 7.63 5.70
CA ARG A 95 -8.41 8.88 6.31
C ARG A 95 -9.84 8.74 6.82
N PHE A 96 -10.21 7.56 7.32
CA PHE A 96 -11.53 7.28 7.85
C PHE A 96 -11.72 8.03 9.17
N ALA A 97 -12.70 8.92 9.20
CA ALA A 97 -13.23 9.51 10.43
C ALA A 97 -14.62 8.95 10.77
N GLN A 98 -15.43 8.69 9.75
CA GLN A 98 -16.77 8.08 9.83
C GLN A 98 -17.23 7.63 8.43
N ASP A 99 -18.35 6.92 8.31
CA ASP A 99 -18.89 6.37 7.05
C ASP A 99 -19.02 7.40 5.91
N LYS A 100 -19.22 8.67 6.24
CA LYS A 100 -19.33 9.77 5.27
C LYS A 100 -18.16 10.75 5.35
N ASP A 101 -17.00 10.30 5.82
CA ASP A 101 -15.80 11.12 5.92
C ASP A 101 -14.59 10.20 5.77
N THR A 102 -14.38 9.72 4.53
CA THR A 102 -13.39 8.69 4.22
C THR A 102 -13.01 8.71 2.74
N LEU A 103 -11.80 8.25 2.46
CA LEU A 103 -11.35 7.86 1.13
C LEU A 103 -11.43 6.34 0.98
N MET A 104 -11.68 5.88 -0.23
CA MET A 104 -11.88 4.47 -0.52
C MET A 104 -11.41 4.09 -1.91
N GLY A 105 -10.68 2.98 -2.02
CA GLY A 105 -10.44 2.25 -3.25
C GLY A 105 -11.09 0.88 -3.14
N LYS A 106 -11.97 0.51 -4.09
CA LYS A 106 -12.67 -0.77 -4.06
C LYS A 106 -12.90 -1.36 -5.44
N ILE A 107 -13.05 -2.67 -5.49
CA ILE A 107 -13.65 -3.37 -6.64
C ILE A 107 -15.09 -3.75 -6.30
N GLN A 108 -15.93 -3.81 -7.33
CA GLN A 108 -17.36 -4.05 -7.17
C GLN A 108 -17.91 -4.85 -8.35
N GLU A 109 -18.83 -5.76 -8.05
CA GLU A 109 -19.73 -6.40 -9.00
C GLU A 109 -21.04 -5.63 -9.01
N ASN A 110 -21.44 -5.20 -10.21
CA ASN A 110 -22.75 -4.57 -10.43
C ASN A 110 -23.70 -5.43 -11.26
N ASN A 111 -23.23 -6.57 -11.76
CA ASN A 111 -24.01 -7.42 -12.64
C ASN A 111 -24.37 -8.73 -11.94
N THR A 112 -25.67 -9.03 -11.88
CA THR A 112 -26.23 -10.12 -11.09
C THR A 112 -26.06 -11.52 -11.70
N ALA A 113 -25.36 -11.64 -12.84
CA ALA A 113 -25.33 -12.87 -13.64
C ALA A 113 -23.99 -13.62 -13.61
N THR A 114 -22.90 -12.96 -13.21
CA THR A 114 -21.55 -13.54 -13.20
C THR A 114 -20.86 -13.07 -11.94
N ALA A 115 -20.34 -14.01 -11.14
CA ALA A 115 -19.62 -13.80 -9.89
C ALA A 115 -18.25 -13.14 -10.09
N ASP A 116 -18.21 -12.07 -10.89
CA ASP A 116 -17.00 -11.43 -11.34
C ASP A 116 -17.06 -9.96 -10.92
N PHE A 117 -15.99 -9.47 -10.28
CA PHE A 117 -15.86 -8.02 -10.14
C PHE A 117 -15.70 -7.41 -11.53
N ASP A 118 -16.51 -6.42 -11.85
CA ASP A 118 -16.55 -5.78 -13.16
C ASP A 118 -16.06 -4.33 -13.14
N ARG A 119 -15.95 -3.72 -11.96
CA ARG A 119 -15.58 -2.30 -11.84
C ARG A 119 -14.60 -2.01 -10.72
N GLY A 120 -13.71 -1.07 -11.01
CA GLY A 120 -12.87 -0.40 -10.04
C GLY A 120 -13.41 0.99 -9.68
N PHE A 121 -13.32 1.36 -8.40
CA PHE A 121 -13.84 2.61 -7.88
C PHE A 121 -12.84 3.32 -6.97
N LEU A 122 -12.76 4.64 -7.11
CA LEU A 122 -12.14 5.57 -6.18
C LEU A 122 -13.21 6.54 -5.67
N LEU A 123 -13.50 6.49 -4.37
CA LEU A 123 -14.52 7.31 -3.72
C LEU A 123 -13.89 8.23 -2.69
N GLU A 124 -14.35 9.47 -2.72
CA GLU A 124 -14.24 10.40 -1.61
C GLU A 124 -15.65 10.61 -1.05
N ARG A 125 -15.88 10.15 0.18
CA ARG A 125 -17.14 10.36 0.89
C ARG A 125 -16.96 11.52 1.87
N THR A 126 -17.83 12.51 1.76
CA THR A 126 -17.91 13.67 2.66
C THR A 126 -19.34 13.81 3.22
N PRO A 127 -19.55 14.54 4.33
CA PRO A 127 -20.90 14.78 4.83
C PRO A 127 -21.79 15.51 3.81
N SER A 128 -21.19 16.31 2.94
CA SER A 128 -21.85 17.07 1.87
C SER A 128 -22.14 16.27 0.59
N GLY A 129 -21.57 15.06 0.43
CA GLY A 129 -21.76 14.26 -0.77
C GLY A 129 -20.59 13.32 -1.06
N THR A 130 -20.71 12.57 -2.16
CA THR A 130 -19.70 11.60 -2.59
C THR A 130 -19.15 11.99 -3.96
N THR A 131 -17.84 12.23 -4.05
CA THR A 131 -17.15 12.29 -5.34
C THR A 131 -16.77 10.86 -5.73
N THR A 132 -17.17 10.43 -6.92
CA THR A 132 -16.90 9.06 -7.40
C THR A 132 -16.17 9.13 -8.73
N LEU A 133 -15.01 8.48 -8.81
CA LEU A 133 -14.41 8.06 -10.07
C LEU A 133 -14.56 6.54 -10.17
N TRP A 134 -14.95 6.04 -11.33
CA TRP A 134 -15.03 4.61 -11.59
C TRP A 134 -14.60 4.29 -13.02
N ARG A 135 -14.18 3.03 -13.22
CA ARG A 135 -13.88 2.45 -14.53
C ARG A 135 -14.29 0.98 -14.54
N GLU A 136 -14.69 0.47 -15.70
CA GLU A 136 -14.79 -0.98 -15.94
C GLU A 136 -13.37 -1.59 -15.82
N LEU A 137 -13.25 -2.78 -15.21
CA LEU A 137 -12.00 -3.53 -15.16
C LEU A 137 -11.65 -4.05 -16.57
N ASN A 138 -10.36 -4.17 -16.86
CA ASN A 138 -9.91 -4.59 -18.20
C ASN A 138 -10.28 -6.06 -18.45
N THR A 139 -10.17 -6.86 -17.41
CA THR A 139 -10.63 -8.24 -17.38
C THR A 139 -11.55 -8.41 -16.18
N LYS A 140 -12.60 -9.20 -16.39
CA LYS A 140 -13.48 -9.60 -15.29
C LYS A 140 -12.66 -10.42 -14.29
N VAL A 141 -12.75 -10.08 -13.00
CA VAL A 141 -12.02 -10.78 -11.93
C VAL A 141 -12.94 -11.83 -11.31
N PRO A 142 -12.78 -13.12 -11.60
CA PRO A 142 -13.82 -14.12 -11.33
C PRO A 142 -13.88 -14.61 -9.89
N ASN A 143 -12.91 -14.28 -9.04
CA ASN A 143 -12.88 -14.79 -7.66
C ASN A 143 -12.20 -13.83 -6.69
N SER A 144 -11.05 -13.27 -7.09
CA SER A 144 -10.27 -12.38 -6.23
C SER A 144 -9.16 -11.66 -7.00
N ALA A 145 -8.74 -10.51 -6.49
CA ALA A 145 -7.63 -9.69 -7.00
C ALA A 145 -6.84 -9.08 -5.84
N ILE A 146 -5.60 -8.67 -6.10
CA ILE A 146 -4.86 -7.80 -5.17
C ILE A 146 -5.18 -6.34 -5.52
N LEU A 147 -5.56 -5.57 -4.51
CA LEU A 147 -5.83 -4.14 -4.63
C LEU A 147 -4.79 -3.35 -3.86
N ARG A 148 -4.15 -2.40 -4.55
CA ARG A 148 -3.28 -1.41 -3.94
C ARG A 148 -3.96 -0.06 -3.91
N PHE A 149 -4.31 0.42 -2.72
CA PHE A 149 -4.89 1.74 -2.51
C PHE A 149 -3.84 2.71 -1.94
N MET A 150 -3.52 3.76 -2.69
CA MET A 150 -2.52 4.76 -2.30
C MET A 150 -3.16 6.12 -2.09
N VAL A 151 -2.76 6.81 -1.03
CA VAL A 151 -3.14 8.20 -0.74
C VAL A 151 -1.88 9.02 -0.52
N VAL A 152 -1.69 10.09 -1.30
CA VAL A 152 -0.56 11.01 -1.17
C VAL A 152 -1.04 12.44 -1.34
N GLY A 153 -0.94 13.24 -0.27
CA GLY A 153 -1.39 14.64 -0.29
C GLY A 153 -2.87 14.76 -0.63
N ASN A 154 -3.19 15.35 -1.77
CA ASN A 154 -4.56 15.50 -2.29
C ASN A 154 -4.83 14.57 -3.48
N ARG A 155 -4.07 13.50 -3.65
CA ARG A 155 -4.28 12.52 -4.72
C ARG A 155 -4.46 11.13 -4.14
N MET A 156 -5.25 10.32 -4.83
CA MET A 156 -5.40 8.91 -4.54
C MET A 156 -5.35 8.07 -5.80
N TRP A 157 -4.87 6.85 -5.64
CA TRP A 157 -4.74 5.86 -6.70
C TRP A 157 -5.28 4.53 -6.21
N MET A 158 -5.82 3.76 -7.14
CA MET A 158 -6.08 2.34 -6.92
C MET A 158 -5.43 1.57 -8.06
N GLN A 159 -4.65 0.55 -7.73
CA GLN A 159 -4.12 -0.39 -8.68
C GLN A 159 -4.75 -1.76 -8.45
N VAL A 160 -5.01 -2.49 -9.52
CA VAL A 160 -5.65 -3.82 -9.48
C VAL A 160 -4.71 -4.79 -10.19
N ASP A 161 -4.31 -5.83 -9.46
CA ASP A 161 -3.61 -7.01 -9.97
C ASP A 161 -4.65 -8.13 -10.04
N GLU A 162 -5.13 -8.36 -11.26
CA GLU A 162 -6.31 -9.17 -11.56
C GLU A 162 -6.01 -10.68 -11.54
N ASP A 163 -4.76 -11.08 -11.82
CA ASP A 163 -4.33 -12.48 -11.88
C ASP A 163 -3.35 -12.87 -10.75
N LYS A 164 -3.03 -11.93 -9.86
CA LYS A 164 -2.14 -12.07 -8.69
C LYS A 164 -0.71 -12.42 -9.06
N ASN A 165 -0.24 -11.92 -10.19
CA ASN A 165 1.13 -12.16 -10.66
C ASN A 165 2.14 -11.13 -10.11
N GLY A 166 1.69 -10.15 -9.31
CA GLY A 166 2.48 -9.05 -8.76
C GLY A 166 2.59 -7.83 -9.69
N ARG A 167 1.88 -7.84 -10.83
CA ARG A 167 1.79 -6.74 -11.79
C ARG A 167 0.38 -6.18 -11.73
N PHE A 168 0.27 -4.87 -11.87
CA PHE A 168 -1.03 -4.21 -11.83
C PHE A 168 -1.51 -3.89 -13.25
N GLU A 169 -2.52 -4.61 -13.72
CA GLU A 169 -3.12 -4.43 -15.06
C GLU A 169 -3.90 -3.13 -15.17
N GLN A 170 -4.40 -2.62 -14.05
CA GLN A 170 -5.19 -1.41 -14.02
C GLN A 170 -4.70 -0.41 -12.98
N THR A 171 -4.77 0.88 -13.33
CA THR A 171 -4.54 1.98 -12.39
C THR A 171 -5.61 3.05 -12.59
N LEU A 172 -6.31 3.38 -11.51
CA LEU A 172 -7.21 4.52 -11.40
C LEU A 172 -6.49 5.61 -10.59
N THR A 173 -6.71 6.87 -10.95
CA THR A 173 -6.17 8.02 -10.21
C THR A 173 -7.17 9.16 -10.20
N THR A 174 -7.31 9.85 -9.07
CA THR A 174 -8.11 11.06 -8.95
C THR A 174 -7.54 12.04 -7.93
N THR A 175 -8.07 13.25 -7.93
CA THR A 175 -7.76 14.31 -6.95
C THR A 175 -8.86 14.36 -5.89
N ILE A 176 -8.44 14.34 -4.63
CA ILE A 176 -9.25 14.53 -3.43
C ILE A 176 -9.68 16.01 -3.40
N GLN A 177 -10.99 16.28 -3.36
CA GLN A 177 -11.53 17.63 -3.43
C GLN A 177 -11.70 18.27 -2.04
N SER A 178 -11.86 17.45 -1.01
CA SER A 178 -12.08 17.88 0.36
C SER A 178 -10.77 18.08 1.14
N THR A 179 -10.90 18.70 2.32
CA THR A 179 -9.80 18.87 3.28
C THR A 179 -9.72 17.70 4.27
N LEU A 180 -10.04 16.48 3.85
CA LEU A 180 -9.91 15.27 4.67
C LEU A 180 -8.49 15.18 5.26
N THR A 181 -8.40 15.25 6.58
CA THR A 181 -7.13 15.20 7.34
C THR A 181 -6.68 13.77 7.60
N ALA A 182 -5.66 13.59 8.44
CA ALA A 182 -5.30 12.28 9.00
C ALA A 182 -6.54 11.58 9.59
N GLY A 183 -6.67 10.29 9.33
CA GLY A 183 -7.77 9.47 9.82
C GLY A 183 -7.39 7.99 9.74
N LEU A 184 -8.24 7.12 10.28
CA LEU A 184 -7.95 5.69 10.37
C LEU A 184 -7.80 5.04 8.99
N ILE A 185 -7.08 3.93 8.95
CA ILE A 185 -7.04 3.02 7.79
C ILE A 185 -7.88 1.78 8.10
N GLY A 186 -8.30 1.08 7.05
CA GLY A 186 -9.09 -0.13 7.22
C GLY A 186 -9.65 -0.66 5.92
N VAL A 187 -10.79 -1.33 6.05
CA VAL A 187 -11.46 -1.99 4.94
C VAL A 187 -12.92 -1.57 4.85
N CYS A 188 -13.47 -1.70 3.65
CA CYS A 188 -14.90 -1.61 3.41
C CYS A 188 -15.38 -2.87 2.70
N ILE A 189 -16.50 -3.43 3.16
CA ILE A 189 -17.08 -4.66 2.61
C ILE A 189 -18.59 -4.48 2.50
N TRP A 190 -19.19 -5.08 1.48
CA TRP A 190 -20.64 -5.18 1.31
C TRP A 190 -21.01 -6.55 0.77
N GLY A 191 -22.02 -7.16 1.42
CA GLY A 191 -22.53 -8.47 1.03
C GLY A 191 -21.53 -9.61 1.25
N LEU A 192 -21.52 -10.57 0.34
CA LEU A 192 -20.73 -11.81 0.35
C LEU A 192 -19.31 -11.62 -0.21
N SER A 193 -18.70 -10.47 0.05
CA SER A 193 -17.29 -10.24 -0.25
C SER A 193 -16.40 -10.57 0.95
N GLU A 194 -15.16 -10.95 0.66
CA GLU A 194 -14.14 -11.29 1.64
C GLU A 194 -12.86 -10.51 1.40
N LEU A 195 -12.05 -10.42 2.45
CA LEU A 195 -10.76 -9.78 2.42
C LEU A 195 -9.73 -10.63 3.16
N ASP A 196 -8.52 -10.71 2.61
CA ASP A 196 -7.36 -11.31 3.24
C ASP A 196 -6.12 -10.43 3.01
N ASN A 197 -5.00 -10.78 3.64
CA ASN A 197 -3.67 -10.20 3.41
C ASN A 197 -3.68 -8.66 3.43
N PHE A 198 -4.24 -8.07 4.49
CA PHE A 198 -4.21 -6.62 4.67
C PHE A 198 -2.80 -6.18 5.01
N GLU A 199 -2.16 -5.43 4.13
CA GLU A 199 -0.83 -4.87 4.30
C GLU A 199 -0.90 -3.34 4.29
N TYR A 200 -0.12 -2.71 5.16
CA TYR A 200 -0.09 -1.26 5.30
C TYR A 200 1.35 -0.76 5.25
N HIS A 201 1.60 0.27 4.43
CA HIS A 201 2.84 1.02 4.40
C HIS A 201 2.58 2.49 4.74
N ASP A 202 3.35 3.03 5.68
CA ASP A 202 3.25 4.43 6.12
C ASP A 202 4.03 5.42 5.25
N SER A 203 4.67 4.94 4.19
CA SER A 203 5.33 5.75 3.17
C SER A 203 5.02 5.20 1.79
N VAL A 204 5.17 6.05 0.78
CA VAL A 204 4.78 5.74 -0.60
C VAL A 204 5.98 5.97 -1.51
N LEU A 205 6.35 4.93 -2.26
CA LEU A 205 7.27 5.02 -3.39
C LEU A 205 6.46 4.79 -4.66
N ARG A 206 6.64 5.65 -5.66
CA ARG A 206 5.99 5.53 -6.97
C ARG A 206 6.90 5.99 -8.09
N GLY A 207 6.68 5.49 -9.29
CA GLY A 207 7.19 6.13 -10.49
C GLY A 207 6.63 7.55 -10.63
N ALA A 208 7.44 8.49 -11.12
CA ALA A 208 6.92 9.81 -11.45
C ALA A 208 5.87 9.71 -12.58
N ASP A 209 4.92 10.65 -12.62
CA ASP A 209 3.83 10.62 -13.60
C ASP A 209 4.39 10.56 -15.04
N ASN A 210 3.89 9.60 -15.84
CA ASN A 210 4.31 9.34 -17.22
C ASN A 210 5.78 8.95 -17.41
N ALA A 211 6.50 8.61 -16.34
CA ALA A 211 7.86 8.11 -16.44
C ALA A 211 7.88 6.72 -17.09
N VAL A 212 8.77 6.54 -18.07
CA VAL A 212 9.02 5.25 -18.70
C VAL A 212 10.47 4.86 -18.38
N PRO A 213 10.73 3.69 -17.79
CA PRO A 213 12.07 3.26 -17.42
C PRO A 213 12.86 2.80 -18.65
N ARG A 214 13.56 3.73 -19.32
CA ARG A 214 14.36 3.42 -20.51
C ARG A 214 15.81 3.13 -20.19
N ILE A 215 16.42 2.16 -20.87
CA ILE A 215 17.87 1.93 -20.78
C ILE A 215 18.66 3.20 -21.13
N GLY A 216 19.79 3.43 -20.46
CA GLY A 216 20.61 4.62 -20.65
C GLY A 216 20.01 5.92 -20.10
N THR A 217 18.90 5.86 -19.36
CA THR A 217 18.25 7.02 -18.74
C THR A 217 18.20 6.89 -17.22
N THR A 218 17.80 7.96 -16.55
CA THR A 218 17.42 7.91 -15.13
C THR A 218 15.91 7.82 -15.04
N TYR A 219 15.39 6.76 -14.43
CA TYR A 219 13.96 6.61 -14.16
C TYR A 219 13.59 7.41 -12.90
N PRO A 220 12.82 8.50 -13.04
CA PRO A 220 12.45 9.34 -11.90
C PRO A 220 11.36 8.68 -11.07
N MET A 221 11.55 8.70 -9.75
CA MET A 221 10.60 8.22 -8.75
C MET A 221 10.21 9.36 -7.81
N GLU A 222 9.12 9.16 -7.09
CA GLU A 222 8.68 10.03 -6.01
C GLU A 222 8.54 9.24 -4.73
N LEU A 223 9.21 9.72 -3.68
CA LEU A 223 9.11 9.17 -2.34
C LEU A 223 8.37 10.19 -1.46
N THR A 224 7.31 9.75 -0.79
CA THR A 224 6.62 10.54 0.23
C THR A 224 6.53 9.74 1.53
N THR A 225 7.00 10.35 2.61
CA THR A 225 7.06 9.74 3.93
C THR A 225 6.18 10.48 4.93
N THR A 226 6.02 9.95 6.13
CA THR A 226 5.37 10.64 7.25
C THR A 226 6.35 11.51 8.07
N ALA A 227 7.65 11.48 7.73
CA ALA A 227 8.68 12.20 8.46
C ALA A 227 8.47 13.72 8.38
N ARG A 228 8.53 14.39 9.54
CA ARG A 228 8.43 15.86 9.68
C ARG A 228 9.79 16.57 9.63
N ARG A 229 10.82 15.85 9.21
CA ARG A 229 12.21 16.32 9.12
C ARG A 229 12.89 15.62 7.96
N ALA A 230 13.94 16.25 7.45
CA ALA A 230 14.85 15.60 6.53
C ALA A 230 15.38 14.31 7.15
N THR A 231 15.17 13.21 6.46
CA THR A 231 15.50 11.86 6.93
C THR A 231 16.25 11.13 5.82
N PRO A 232 17.39 10.50 6.12
CA PRO A 232 18.10 9.70 5.14
C PRO A 232 17.20 8.57 4.63
N TRP A 233 17.27 8.29 3.33
CA TRP A 233 16.55 7.20 2.71
C TRP A 233 17.46 6.34 1.85
N ARG A 234 17.03 5.10 1.61
CA ARG A 234 17.65 4.10 0.77
C ARG A 234 16.58 3.41 -0.06
N ILE A 235 16.81 3.27 -1.35
CA ILE A 235 16.04 2.36 -2.20
C ILE A 235 16.83 1.07 -2.35
N VAL A 236 16.16 -0.04 -2.12
CA VAL A 236 16.68 -1.37 -2.40
C VAL A 236 15.97 -1.95 -3.62
N LEU A 237 16.73 -2.65 -4.47
CA LEU A 237 16.21 -3.31 -5.67
C LEU A 237 16.18 -4.82 -5.47
N SER A 238 15.32 -5.53 -6.20
CA SER A 238 15.32 -6.99 -6.27
C SER A 238 14.75 -7.45 -7.60
N ALA A 239 15.06 -8.67 -8.02
CA ALA A 239 14.37 -9.36 -9.10
C ALA A 239 13.05 -10.02 -8.65
N SER A 240 12.67 -9.91 -7.37
CA SER A 240 11.45 -10.51 -6.81
C SER A 240 10.82 -9.63 -5.72
N ASN A 241 9.49 -9.69 -5.61
CA ASN A 241 8.69 -9.03 -4.57
C ASN A 241 8.27 -9.98 -3.42
N GLN A 242 8.94 -11.13 -3.26
CA GLN A 242 8.58 -12.11 -2.21
C GLN A 242 8.69 -11.58 -0.78
N GLY A 243 9.36 -10.44 -0.59
CA GLY A 243 9.62 -9.81 0.69
C GLY A 243 10.52 -10.63 1.61
N PHE A 244 11.06 -10.00 2.64
CA PHE A 244 11.72 -10.70 3.75
C PHE A 244 11.43 -10.03 5.09
N ALA A 245 11.49 -10.81 6.16
CA ALA A 245 11.29 -10.31 7.52
C ALA A 245 12.46 -9.41 7.94
N PHE A 246 12.14 -8.25 8.50
CA PHE A 246 13.08 -7.30 9.07
C PHE A 246 12.58 -6.91 10.47
N GLY A 247 13.08 -7.63 11.47
CA GLY A 247 12.60 -7.53 12.84
C GLY A 247 11.10 -7.85 12.97
N SER A 248 10.27 -6.91 13.42
CA SER A 248 8.81 -7.11 13.48
C SER A 248 8.06 -6.67 12.21
N ARG A 249 8.79 -6.24 11.18
CA ARG A 249 8.25 -5.73 9.91
C ARG A 249 8.70 -6.62 8.76
N ARG A 250 8.26 -6.28 7.55
CA ARG A 250 8.71 -6.90 6.31
C ARG A 250 9.28 -5.79 5.40
N ILE A 251 10.14 -6.17 4.48
CA ILE A 251 10.59 -5.30 3.40
C ILE A 251 10.04 -5.97 2.14
N PRO A 252 9.23 -5.29 1.29
CA PRO A 252 8.44 -5.94 0.23
C PRO A 252 9.25 -6.26 -1.04
N VAL A 253 10.54 -6.55 -0.89
CA VAL A 253 11.41 -7.07 -1.96
C VAL A 253 12.24 -8.24 -1.43
N ALA A 254 12.70 -9.13 -2.30
CA ALA A 254 13.55 -10.24 -1.88
C ALA A 254 15.00 -9.78 -1.63
N ARG A 255 15.73 -10.56 -0.82
CA ARG A 255 17.16 -10.35 -0.59
C ARG A 255 18.00 -11.15 -1.59
N ASP A 256 18.25 -10.58 -2.76
CA ASP A 256 19.02 -11.18 -3.85
C ASP A 256 20.27 -10.35 -4.24
N ALA A 257 20.88 -10.67 -5.39
CA ALA A 257 22.05 -9.95 -5.88
C ALA A 257 21.78 -8.47 -6.21
N PHE A 258 20.58 -8.12 -6.67
CA PHE A 258 20.19 -6.72 -6.90
C PHE A 258 20.02 -5.97 -5.59
N PHE A 259 19.54 -6.65 -4.55
CA PHE A 259 19.43 -6.08 -3.22
C PHE A 259 20.80 -5.69 -2.68
N GLU A 260 21.75 -6.62 -2.69
CA GLU A 260 23.11 -6.36 -2.22
C GLU A 260 23.82 -5.31 -3.09
N LEU A 261 23.62 -5.32 -4.41
CA LEU A 261 24.14 -4.31 -5.33
C LEU A 261 23.60 -2.90 -5.00
N SER A 262 22.30 -2.78 -4.75
CA SER A 262 21.64 -1.50 -4.44
C SER A 262 22.14 -0.91 -3.10
N LEU A 263 22.44 -1.77 -2.12
CA LEU A 263 23.06 -1.34 -0.87
C LEU A 263 24.52 -0.88 -1.05
N ALA A 264 25.31 -1.64 -1.80
CA ALA A 264 26.73 -1.34 -2.02
C ALA A 264 26.96 -0.11 -2.91
N HIS A 265 26.09 0.11 -3.90
CA HIS A 265 26.27 1.14 -4.93
C HIS A 265 25.12 2.17 -4.99
N GLY A 266 24.39 2.34 -3.88
CA GLY A 266 23.21 3.21 -3.85
C GLY A 266 23.47 4.64 -4.33
N SER A 267 24.62 5.24 -4.03
CA SER A 267 24.96 6.59 -4.49
C SER A 267 25.16 6.69 -6.00
N VAL A 268 25.77 5.67 -6.61
CA VAL A 268 26.02 5.61 -8.05
C VAL A 268 24.72 5.37 -8.82
N LEU A 269 23.81 4.58 -8.24
CA LEU A 269 22.53 4.23 -8.83
C LEU A 269 21.42 5.27 -8.57
N GLY A 270 21.69 6.31 -7.76
CA GLY A 270 20.70 7.31 -7.36
C GLY A 270 19.64 6.80 -6.36
N LEU A 271 20.00 5.75 -5.61
CA LEU A 271 19.16 5.01 -4.67
C LEU A 271 19.44 5.36 -3.19
N GLN A 272 20.03 6.52 -2.93
CA GLN A 272 20.17 7.06 -1.59
C GLN A 272 20.10 8.59 -1.61
N GLY A 273 19.67 9.16 -0.50
CA GLY A 273 19.65 10.61 -0.30
C GLY A 273 18.95 10.98 1.00
N ASP A 274 18.46 12.21 1.07
CA ASP A 274 17.67 12.72 2.19
C ASP A 274 16.30 13.19 1.68
N THR A 275 15.27 13.07 2.51
CA THR A 275 13.98 13.74 2.27
C THR A 275 14.09 15.23 2.60
N ASP A 276 13.17 16.03 2.06
CA ASP A 276 12.98 17.42 2.48
C ASP A 276 12.26 17.50 3.84
N ALA A 277 12.06 18.73 4.34
CA ALA A 277 11.35 18.98 5.60
C ALA A 277 9.87 18.53 5.59
N SER A 278 9.30 18.29 4.41
CA SER A 278 7.94 17.76 4.23
C SER A 278 7.92 16.24 4.04
N GLY A 279 9.06 15.57 4.24
CA GLY A 279 9.18 14.12 4.09
C GLY A 279 9.17 13.65 2.64
N LYS A 280 9.44 14.51 1.65
CA LYS A 280 9.44 14.16 0.23
C LYS A 280 10.85 14.05 -0.35
N ALA A 281 11.03 13.16 -1.32
CA ALA A 281 12.24 13.09 -2.13
C ALA A 281 11.89 12.74 -3.58
N LYS A 282 12.84 12.98 -4.49
CA LYS A 282 12.77 12.58 -5.90
C LYS A 282 13.94 11.66 -6.26
N PRO A 283 13.91 10.39 -5.81
CA PRO A 283 14.93 9.42 -6.19
C PRO A 283 14.97 9.20 -7.70
N GLY A 284 16.10 8.74 -8.23
CA GLY A 284 16.24 8.43 -9.65
C GLY A 284 17.06 7.19 -9.86
N LEU A 285 16.48 6.14 -10.44
CA LEU A 285 17.21 4.92 -10.76
C LEU A 285 17.99 5.13 -12.06
N VAL A 286 19.33 5.12 -11.98
CA VAL A 286 20.18 5.13 -13.17
C VAL A 286 20.14 3.76 -13.85
N ILE A 287 19.57 3.69 -15.06
CA ILE A 287 19.48 2.45 -15.84
C ILE A 287 20.63 2.42 -16.85
N PRO A 288 21.53 1.42 -16.80
CA PRO A 288 22.63 1.30 -17.75
C PRO A 288 22.15 1.22 -19.20
N ASN A 289 22.94 1.76 -20.13
CA ASN A 289 22.67 1.63 -21.57
C ASN A 289 23.16 0.25 -22.08
N VAL A 290 22.44 -0.81 -21.70
CA VAL A 290 22.77 -2.19 -22.06
C VAL A 290 21.52 -2.84 -22.66
N GLU A 291 21.54 -3.18 -23.94
CA GLU A 291 20.35 -3.70 -24.65
C GLU A 291 19.80 -4.99 -24.04
N SER A 292 20.65 -5.83 -23.43
CA SER A 292 20.21 -7.06 -22.76
C SER A 292 19.35 -6.81 -21.52
N LEU A 293 19.22 -5.56 -21.06
CA LEU A 293 18.35 -5.18 -19.96
C LEU A 293 16.91 -4.89 -20.41
N ILE A 294 16.64 -4.77 -21.72
CA ILE A 294 15.26 -4.54 -22.21
C ILE A 294 14.36 -5.72 -21.82
N GLY A 295 13.21 -5.42 -21.24
CA GLY A 295 12.25 -6.40 -20.71
C GLY A 295 12.64 -6.97 -19.35
N PHE A 296 13.79 -6.59 -18.80
CA PHE A 296 14.18 -6.99 -17.45
C PHE A 296 13.35 -6.20 -16.43
N THR A 297 12.80 -6.92 -15.46
CA THR A 297 11.97 -6.35 -14.38
C THR A 297 12.76 -6.35 -13.08
N VAL A 298 12.77 -5.19 -12.39
CA VAL A 298 13.20 -5.07 -11.00
C VAL A 298 12.06 -4.53 -10.14
N PHE A 299 12.02 -4.94 -8.89
CA PHE A 299 11.17 -4.39 -7.85
C PHE A 299 12.00 -3.43 -7.00
N ALA A 300 11.43 -2.30 -6.63
CA ALA A 300 12.08 -1.30 -5.80
C ALA A 300 11.21 -0.95 -4.58
N THR A 301 11.81 -0.85 -3.40
CA THR A 301 11.16 -0.29 -2.21
C THR A 301 12.14 0.67 -1.52
N ALA A 302 11.61 1.69 -0.85
CA ALA A 302 12.41 2.64 -0.08
C ALA A 302 12.25 2.38 1.42
N VAL A 303 13.35 2.56 2.15
CA VAL A 303 13.37 2.64 3.61
C VAL A 303 13.94 3.99 4.04
N THR A 304 13.36 4.60 5.07
CA THR A 304 13.98 5.75 5.76
C THR A 304 14.72 5.29 7.00
N LEU A 305 15.80 5.98 7.36
CA LEU A 305 16.71 5.57 8.42
C LEU A 305 16.59 6.50 9.62
N ASP A 306 16.39 5.91 10.81
CA ASP A 306 16.41 6.62 12.08
C ASP A 306 17.12 5.78 13.14
N ALA A 307 18.31 6.23 13.53
CA ALA A 307 19.15 5.56 14.52
C ALA A 307 18.53 5.50 15.94
N THR A 308 17.43 6.23 16.19
CA THR A 308 16.68 6.15 17.44
C THR A 308 15.67 5.01 17.47
N ARG A 309 15.38 4.39 16.31
CA ARG A 309 14.51 3.20 16.21
C ARG A 309 15.33 1.93 16.50
N PRO A 310 14.74 0.89 17.15
CA PRO A 310 15.46 -0.34 17.48
C PRO A 310 16.14 -1.03 16.29
N GLU A 311 15.54 -0.95 15.11
CA GLU A 311 16.03 -1.59 13.88
C GLU A 311 16.75 -0.59 12.94
N GLY A 312 16.90 0.68 13.34
CA GLY A 312 17.51 1.72 12.52
C GLY A 312 16.68 2.17 11.30
N VAL A 313 15.52 1.57 11.06
CA VAL A 313 14.58 1.92 9.98
C VAL A 313 13.34 2.58 10.57
N ASP A 314 12.96 3.75 10.05
CA ASP A 314 11.75 4.47 10.43
C ASP A 314 10.58 4.00 9.57
N ASN A 315 10.54 4.38 8.30
CA ASN A 315 9.47 4.02 7.37
C ASN A 315 9.92 2.99 6.34
N ILE A 316 8.95 2.24 5.82
CA ILE A 316 9.10 1.31 4.70
C ILE A 316 7.98 1.63 3.71
N THR A 317 8.30 1.70 2.42
CA THR A 317 7.30 1.93 1.36
C THR A 317 6.77 0.62 0.81
N ASN A 318 5.66 0.70 0.09
CA ASN A 318 5.29 -0.30 -0.90
C ASN A 318 6.45 -0.58 -1.88
N GLU A 319 6.43 -1.73 -2.53
CA GLU A 319 7.26 -2.00 -3.69
C GLU A 319 6.66 -1.39 -4.97
N ILE A 320 7.49 -1.15 -5.96
CA ILE A 320 7.09 -0.82 -7.32
C ILE A 320 7.80 -1.72 -8.32
N GLU A 321 7.08 -2.17 -9.33
CA GLU A 321 7.63 -2.90 -10.47
C GLU A 321 8.19 -1.91 -11.50
N ILE A 322 9.42 -2.16 -11.97
CA ILE A 322 10.11 -1.35 -12.98
C ILE A 322 10.61 -2.30 -14.07
N THR A 323 9.92 -2.32 -15.20
CA THR A 323 10.31 -3.12 -16.38
C THR A 323 10.98 -2.25 -17.42
N PHE A 324 12.27 -2.47 -17.67
CA PHE A 324 13.06 -1.63 -18.55
C PHE A 324 12.63 -1.73 -20.01
N SER A 325 12.60 -0.59 -20.69
CA SER A 325 12.25 -0.48 -22.11
C SER A 325 13.40 0.12 -22.93
N ARG A 326 13.22 0.09 -24.25
CA ARG A 326 14.01 0.91 -25.18
C ARG A 326 13.71 2.39 -25.00
#